data_AF-A0A7W0T3K4-F1
#
_entry.id   AF-A0A7W0T3K4-F1
#
_cell.length_a   1.000
_cell.length_b   1.000
_cell.length_c   1.000
_cell.angle_alpha   90.00
_cell.angle_beta   90.00
_cell.angle_gamma   90.00
#
_symmetry.space_group_name_H-M   'P 1'
#
loop_
_entity.id
_entity.type
_entity.pdbx_description
1 polymer ?
#
loop_
_entity_poly.entity_id
_entity_poly.type
_entity_poly.pdbx_seq_one_letter_code
_entity_poly.pdbx_strand_id
1 'polypeptide(L)'
;MLLVMLPLLSVTVLAGPAPVTPLYVARDTTADAATAQLADGIRAALADGWLVADVRENGEEAAFTVTRGKAIEVHIARFEGTTTNSYRIEPALALPADPRPADAFLLAALTGGGGITIGGDCGTLDVNPYLIDGKATGAAAGQLVATTLADARDLESAYVTEGSATFGIDRAAGPSVLEVSLDDTGAITAAELRRFQYGGDQTTFRRQGALARAVRGKVVTSVVDTGDDVVMFVGAKRFTIPQQAFVSNFPENDETCGC
;
A
#
# COMPACT_ATOMS: atom_id res chain seq x y z
N MET A 1 -77.43 -26.70 -19.72
CA MET A 1 -76.30 -25.78 -19.92
C MET A 1 -75.42 -25.89 -18.68
N LEU A 2 -74.28 -26.59 -18.77
CA LEU A 2 -73.41 -26.89 -17.63
C LEU A 2 -72.22 -25.92 -17.68
N LEU A 3 -72.13 -25.00 -16.71
CA LEU A 3 -71.02 -24.05 -16.61
C LEU A 3 -69.85 -24.73 -15.90
N VAL A 4 -68.77 -25.02 -16.63
CA VAL A 4 -67.53 -25.55 -16.06
C VAL A 4 -66.69 -24.36 -15.58
N MET A 5 -66.57 -24.18 -14.27
CA MET A 5 -65.63 -23.24 -13.68
C MET A 5 -64.22 -23.85 -13.66
N LEU A 6 -63.31 -23.28 -14.44
CA LEU A 6 -61.88 -23.57 -14.32
C LEU A 6 -61.26 -22.74 -13.18
N PRO A 7 -60.43 -23.34 -12.29
CA PRO A 7 -59.68 -22.59 -11.30
C PRO A 7 -58.54 -21.82 -11.97
N LEU A 8 -58.49 -20.51 -11.73
CA LEU A 8 -57.34 -19.67 -12.05
C LEU A 8 -56.15 -20.07 -11.16
N LEU A 9 -55.24 -20.84 -11.73
CA LEU A 9 -53.89 -21.03 -11.17
C LEU A 9 -53.16 -19.68 -11.24
N SER A 10 -53.02 -19.05 -10.08
CA SER A 10 -52.18 -17.86 -9.93
C SER A 10 -50.71 -18.31 -10.00
N VAL A 11 -50.06 -18.03 -11.13
CA VAL A 11 -48.61 -18.21 -11.28
C VAL A 11 -47.94 -17.06 -10.55
N THR A 12 -47.43 -17.32 -9.35
CA THR A 12 -46.55 -16.39 -8.65
C THR A 12 -45.22 -16.38 -9.40
N VAL A 13 -45.01 -15.37 -10.24
CA VAL A 13 -43.69 -15.09 -10.80
C VAL A 13 -42.80 -14.68 -9.63
N LEU A 14 -41.89 -15.57 -9.20
CA LEU A 14 -40.80 -15.21 -8.31
C LEU A 14 -39.95 -14.18 -9.05
N ALA A 15 -40.21 -12.89 -8.79
CA ALA A 15 -39.29 -11.84 -9.17
C ALA A 15 -37.95 -12.19 -8.52
N GLY A 16 -36.94 -12.47 -9.35
CA GLY A 16 -35.57 -12.62 -8.87
C GLY A 16 -35.18 -11.35 -8.09
N PRO A 17 -34.21 -11.45 -7.17
CA PRO A 17 -33.71 -10.28 -6.46
C PRO A 17 -33.33 -9.19 -7.47
N ALA A 18 -33.78 -7.96 -7.22
CA ALA A 18 -33.47 -6.84 -8.09
C ALA A 18 -31.94 -6.75 -8.29
N PRO A 19 -31.45 -6.45 -9.49
CA PRO A 19 -30.03 -6.34 -9.73
C PRO A 19 -29.45 -5.27 -8.80
N VAL A 20 -28.50 -5.69 -7.97
CA VAL A 20 -27.77 -4.81 -7.09
C VAL A 20 -26.90 -3.92 -7.99
N THR A 21 -27.18 -2.61 -8.00
CA THR A 21 -26.41 -1.67 -8.84
C THR A 21 -25.16 -1.25 -8.06
N PRO A 22 -23.94 -1.45 -8.61
CA PRO A 22 -22.72 -1.00 -7.97
C PRO A 22 -22.72 0.52 -7.80
N LEU A 23 -22.29 1.00 -6.63
CA LEU A 23 -22.01 2.41 -6.40
C LEU A 23 -20.57 2.69 -6.80
N TYR A 24 -20.37 3.35 -7.93
CA TYR A 24 -19.04 3.83 -8.33
C TYR A 24 -18.71 5.11 -7.59
N VAL A 25 -17.58 5.11 -6.90
CA VAL A 25 -17.04 6.27 -6.21
C VAL A 25 -16.01 6.97 -7.10
N ALA A 26 -15.22 6.21 -7.87
CA ALA A 26 -14.41 6.75 -8.96
C ALA A 26 -14.27 5.81 -10.14
N ARG A 27 -13.99 6.40 -11.31
CA ARG A 27 -13.72 5.76 -12.59
C ARG A 27 -12.60 6.50 -13.30
N ASP A 28 -11.91 5.80 -14.20
CA ASP A 28 -10.86 6.34 -15.07
C ASP A 28 -9.82 7.16 -14.27
N THR A 29 -9.39 6.59 -13.14
CA THR A 29 -8.47 7.24 -12.20
C THR A 29 -7.11 6.56 -12.17
N THR A 30 -6.15 7.15 -11.45
CA THR A 30 -4.81 6.56 -11.28
C THR A 30 -4.86 5.41 -10.26
N ALA A 31 -3.87 4.51 -10.31
CA ALA A 31 -3.77 3.40 -9.35
C ALA A 31 -3.67 3.92 -7.90
N ASP A 32 -2.89 4.98 -7.68
CA ASP A 32 -2.74 5.63 -6.37
C ASP A 32 -4.07 6.19 -5.87
N ALA A 33 -4.84 6.85 -6.75
CA ALA A 33 -6.13 7.42 -6.38
C ALA A 33 -7.16 6.32 -6.06
N ALA A 34 -7.21 5.24 -6.84
CA ALA A 34 -8.08 4.09 -6.55
C ALA A 34 -7.71 3.42 -5.21
N THR A 35 -6.40 3.22 -4.96
CA THR A 35 -5.89 2.67 -3.70
C THR A 35 -6.25 3.54 -2.51
N ALA A 36 -6.04 4.86 -2.62
CA ALA A 36 -6.38 5.82 -1.58
C ALA A 36 -7.87 5.79 -1.24
N GLN A 37 -8.74 5.77 -2.26
CA GLN A 37 -10.18 5.72 -2.05
C GLN A 37 -10.68 4.41 -1.45
N LEU A 38 -10.09 3.27 -1.82
CA LEU A 38 -10.38 2.01 -1.17
C LEU A 38 -10.00 2.07 0.31
N ALA A 39 -8.80 2.55 0.62
CA ALA A 39 -8.35 2.72 2.01
C ALA A 39 -9.31 3.63 2.79
N ASP A 40 -9.63 4.81 2.24
CA ASP A 40 -10.53 5.78 2.87
C ASP A 40 -11.95 5.23 3.06
N GLY A 41 -12.47 4.52 2.06
CA GLY A 41 -13.78 3.88 2.13
C GLY A 41 -13.86 2.84 3.25
N ILE A 42 -12.83 2.01 3.40
CA ILE A 42 -12.75 1.03 4.49
C ILE A 42 -12.59 1.71 5.84
N ARG A 43 -11.79 2.77 5.94
CA ARG A 43 -11.69 3.56 7.19
C ARG A 43 -13.03 4.17 7.58
N ALA A 44 -13.76 4.72 6.62
CA ALA A 44 -15.09 5.28 6.87
C ALA A 44 -16.07 4.20 7.35
N ALA A 45 -16.07 3.02 6.72
CA ALA A 45 -16.88 1.89 7.17
C ALA A 45 -16.51 1.45 8.60
N LEU A 46 -15.23 1.29 8.91
CA LEU A 46 -14.77 0.94 10.26
C LEU A 46 -15.19 1.98 11.31
N ALA A 47 -15.09 3.27 10.97
CA ALA A 47 -15.53 4.36 11.84
C ALA A 47 -17.07 4.37 12.06
N ASP A 48 -17.84 3.86 11.10
CA ASP A 48 -19.31 3.68 11.16
C ASP A 48 -19.72 2.31 11.78
N GLY A 49 -18.77 1.61 12.41
CA GLY A 49 -19.01 0.38 13.16
C GLY A 49 -19.13 -0.87 12.29
N TRP A 50 -18.68 -0.83 11.03
CA TRP A 50 -18.52 -2.02 10.21
C TRP A 50 -17.27 -2.81 10.60
N LEU A 51 -17.23 -4.10 10.27
CA LEU A 51 -16.10 -5.00 10.51
C LEU A 51 -15.62 -5.59 9.19
N VAL A 52 -14.30 -5.63 8.97
CA VAL A 52 -13.72 -6.36 7.82
C VAL A 52 -13.86 -7.86 8.06
N ALA A 53 -14.58 -8.55 7.17
CA ALA A 53 -14.87 -9.97 7.25
C ALA A 53 -14.00 -10.81 6.30
N ASP A 54 -13.59 -10.25 5.16
CA ASP A 54 -12.78 -10.94 4.16
C ASP A 54 -11.97 -9.92 3.34
N VAL A 55 -10.74 -10.28 2.98
CA VAL A 55 -9.87 -9.52 2.06
C VAL A 55 -9.37 -10.46 0.96
N ARG A 56 -9.52 -10.02 -0.29
CA ARG A 56 -9.17 -10.81 -1.47
C ARG A 56 -8.47 -9.96 -2.50
N GLU A 57 -7.40 -10.52 -3.05
CA GLU A 57 -6.76 -10.00 -4.24
C GLU A 57 -6.79 -11.01 -5.39
N ASN A 58 -6.74 -10.49 -6.61
CA ASN A 58 -6.42 -11.23 -7.82
C ASN A 58 -5.57 -10.34 -8.75
N GLY A 59 -5.29 -10.78 -9.97
CA GLY A 59 -4.45 -10.01 -10.91
C GLY A 59 -4.98 -8.63 -11.31
N GLU A 60 -6.25 -8.32 -11.06
CA GLU A 60 -6.89 -7.05 -11.46
C GLU A 60 -7.66 -6.35 -10.33
N GLU A 61 -8.01 -7.02 -9.25
CA GLU A 61 -8.85 -6.45 -8.19
C GLU A 61 -8.29 -6.70 -6.79
N ALA A 62 -8.44 -5.69 -5.92
CA ALA A 62 -8.36 -5.82 -4.48
C ALA A 62 -9.74 -5.53 -3.88
N ALA A 63 -10.25 -6.48 -3.09
CA ALA A 63 -11.61 -6.46 -2.56
C ALA A 63 -11.63 -6.68 -1.05
N PHE A 64 -12.37 -5.81 -0.36
CA PHE A 64 -12.62 -5.89 1.07
C PHE A 64 -14.10 -6.10 1.31
N THR A 65 -14.46 -7.23 1.92
CA THR A 65 -15.83 -7.47 2.37
C THR A 65 -15.99 -6.96 3.80
N VAL A 66 -16.93 -6.05 4.02
CA VAL A 66 -17.27 -5.50 5.33
C VAL A 66 -18.69 -5.87 5.75
N THR A 67 -18.91 -5.98 7.06
CA THR A 67 -20.21 -6.37 7.61
C THR A 67 -20.67 -5.45 8.73
N ARG A 68 -21.98 -5.22 8.81
CA ARG A 68 -22.63 -4.54 9.95
C ARG A 68 -23.98 -5.18 10.23
N GLY A 69 -24.06 -5.95 11.30
CA GLY A 69 -25.23 -6.77 11.59
C GLY A 69 -25.46 -7.81 10.49
N LYS A 70 -26.56 -7.66 9.73
CA LYS A 70 -26.88 -8.51 8.57
C LYS A 70 -26.49 -7.89 7.23
N ALA A 71 -26.06 -6.64 7.21
CA ALA A 71 -25.63 -5.97 5.99
C ALA A 71 -24.21 -6.39 5.62
N ILE A 72 -23.97 -6.58 4.33
CA ILE A 72 -22.67 -6.96 3.77
C ILE A 72 -22.40 -6.05 2.56
N GLU A 73 -21.22 -5.47 2.52
CA GLU A 73 -20.73 -4.66 1.41
C GLU A 73 -19.36 -5.15 0.97
N VAL A 74 -19.05 -5.02 -0.31
CA VAL A 74 -17.75 -5.32 -0.90
C VAL A 74 -17.21 -4.04 -1.51
N HIS A 75 -16.07 -3.59 -1.01
CA HIS A 75 -15.33 -2.45 -1.52
C HIS A 75 -14.25 -2.96 -2.47
N ILE A 76 -14.30 -2.53 -3.72
CA ILE A 76 -13.48 -3.12 -4.79
C ILE A 76 -12.69 -2.00 -5.48
N ALA A 77 -11.37 -2.09 -5.42
CA ALA A 77 -10.49 -1.36 -6.33
C ALA A 77 -10.13 -2.29 -7.49
N ARG A 78 -10.31 -1.82 -8.72
CA ARG A 78 -9.94 -2.54 -9.94
C ARG A 78 -8.85 -1.78 -10.70
N PHE A 79 -7.87 -2.51 -11.21
CA PHE A 79 -6.69 -2.02 -11.89
C PHE A 79 -6.61 -2.61 -13.29
N GLU A 80 -7.02 -1.85 -14.31
CA GLU A 80 -6.91 -2.23 -15.72
C GLU A 80 -5.82 -1.38 -16.40
N GLY A 81 -4.58 -1.84 -16.30
CA GLY A 81 -3.41 -1.14 -16.85
C GLY A 81 -3.11 0.18 -16.12
N THR A 82 -2.50 1.14 -16.82
CA THR A 82 -1.98 2.37 -16.20
C THR A 82 -3.02 3.48 -16.02
N THR A 83 -4.15 3.43 -16.73
CA THR A 83 -5.07 4.59 -16.84
C THR A 83 -6.54 4.29 -16.60
N THR A 84 -6.93 3.01 -16.49
CA THR A 84 -8.34 2.60 -16.32
C THR A 84 -8.52 1.93 -14.97
N ASN A 85 -8.28 2.67 -13.90
CA ASN A 85 -8.52 2.18 -12.54
C ASN A 85 -9.87 2.68 -12.02
N SER A 86 -10.50 1.92 -11.13
CA SER A 86 -11.79 2.30 -10.54
C SER A 86 -11.90 1.85 -9.10
N TYR A 87 -12.80 2.52 -8.37
CA TYR A 87 -13.20 2.12 -7.03
C TYR A 87 -14.73 2.15 -6.92
N ARG A 88 -15.30 1.05 -6.43
CA ARG A 88 -16.75 0.85 -6.29
C ARG A 88 -17.11 0.09 -5.02
N ILE A 89 -18.37 0.23 -4.60
CA ILE A 89 -18.96 -0.46 -3.46
C ILE A 89 -20.17 -1.25 -3.94
N GLU A 90 -20.24 -2.52 -3.56
CA GLU A 90 -21.29 -3.46 -3.96
C GLU A 90 -21.95 -4.09 -2.73
N PRO A 91 -23.28 -3.99 -2.57
CA PRO A 91 -24.02 -4.80 -1.61
C PRO A 91 -23.88 -6.29 -1.93
N ALA A 92 -23.68 -7.11 -0.90
CA ALA A 92 -23.64 -8.57 -1.03
C ALA A 92 -24.76 -9.24 -0.23
N LEU A 93 -25.25 -10.38 -0.73
CA LEU A 93 -26.31 -11.16 -0.08
C LEU A 93 -25.77 -12.17 0.94
N ALA A 94 -24.49 -12.53 0.84
CA ALA A 94 -23.81 -13.46 1.74
C ALA A 94 -22.30 -13.19 1.73
N LEU A 95 -21.62 -13.66 2.78
CA LEU A 95 -20.15 -13.71 2.80
C LEU A 95 -19.65 -14.73 1.76
N PRO A 96 -18.38 -14.61 1.32
CA PRO A 96 -17.71 -15.66 0.57
C PRO A 96 -17.74 -16.99 1.35
N ALA A 97 -17.76 -18.12 0.62
CA ALA A 97 -17.83 -19.45 1.22
C ALA A 97 -16.62 -19.77 2.13
N ASP A 98 -15.47 -19.15 1.87
CA ASP A 98 -14.23 -19.30 2.62
C ASP A 98 -13.64 -17.90 2.90
N PRO A 99 -14.12 -17.21 3.95
CA PRO A 99 -13.67 -15.87 4.25
C PRO A 99 -12.23 -15.87 4.78
N ARG A 100 -11.39 -14.98 4.24
CA ARG A 100 -10.02 -14.72 4.66
C ARG A 100 -10.00 -13.48 5.55
N PRO A 101 -10.17 -13.63 6.87
CA PRO A 101 -10.28 -12.47 7.75
C PRO A 101 -9.03 -11.60 7.66
N ALA A 102 -9.22 -10.29 7.77
CA ALA A 102 -8.12 -9.35 7.85
C ALA A 102 -7.21 -9.69 9.03
N ASP A 103 -5.91 -9.69 8.80
CA ASP A 103 -4.94 -9.88 9.87
C ASP A 103 -4.87 -8.62 10.78
N ALA A 104 -4.28 -8.80 11.96
CA ALA A 104 -4.24 -7.73 12.96
C ALA A 104 -3.42 -6.50 12.53
N PHE A 105 -2.40 -6.69 11.68
CA PHE A 105 -1.57 -5.58 11.20
C PHE A 105 -2.35 -4.73 10.20
N LEU A 106 -3.07 -5.35 9.26
CA LEU A 106 -3.97 -4.65 8.33
C LEU A 106 -5.03 -3.83 9.08
N LEU A 107 -5.67 -4.43 10.10
CA LEU A 107 -6.66 -3.71 10.92
C LEU A 107 -6.02 -2.55 11.69
N ALA A 108 -4.81 -2.72 12.22
CA ALA A 108 -4.07 -1.65 12.88
C ALA A 108 -3.68 -0.53 11.89
N ALA A 109 -3.29 -0.86 10.66
CA ALA A 109 -2.98 0.10 9.62
C ALA A 109 -4.18 0.98 9.27
N LEU A 110 -5.34 0.35 9.05
CA LEU A 110 -6.57 1.05 8.68
C LEU A 110 -7.14 1.89 9.85
N THR A 111 -6.96 1.48 11.10
CA THR A 111 -7.54 2.20 12.26
C THR A 111 -6.56 3.14 12.97
N GLY A 112 -5.25 2.91 12.84
CA GLY A 112 -4.20 3.49 13.69
C GLY A 112 -3.31 4.53 13.03
N GLY A 113 -3.71 5.10 11.89
CA GLY A 113 -2.95 6.14 11.18
C GLY A 113 -1.93 5.60 10.17
N GLY A 114 -2.16 4.39 9.65
CA GLY A 114 -1.46 3.82 8.52
C GLY A 114 -2.27 3.85 7.22
N GLY A 115 -2.01 2.89 6.34
CA GLY A 115 -2.75 2.72 5.09
C GLY A 115 -2.48 1.38 4.45
N ILE A 116 -2.87 1.28 3.17
CA ILE A 116 -2.54 0.16 2.30
C ILE A 116 -1.87 0.72 1.05
N THR A 117 -0.91 -0.01 0.52
CA THR A 117 -0.50 0.09 -0.88
C THR A 117 -1.01 -1.14 -1.61
N ILE A 118 -1.30 -0.98 -2.90
CA ILE A 118 -1.62 -2.11 -3.77
C ILE A 118 -0.54 -2.14 -4.83
N GLY A 119 0.28 -3.18 -4.79
CA GLY A 119 1.37 -3.41 -5.73
C GLY A 119 1.15 -4.73 -6.45
N GLY A 120 1.80 -4.92 -7.59
CA GLY A 120 1.79 -6.20 -8.29
C GLY A 120 3.16 -6.85 -8.25
N ASP A 121 3.28 -8.01 -7.61
CA ASP A 121 4.44 -8.88 -7.73
C ASP A 121 4.05 -10.14 -8.50
N CYS A 122 4.86 -10.54 -9.49
CA CYS A 122 4.64 -11.72 -10.34
C CYS A 122 3.22 -11.85 -10.96
N GLY A 123 2.54 -10.73 -11.25
CA GLY A 123 1.22 -10.74 -11.92
C GLY A 123 0.01 -10.95 -11.00
N THR A 124 0.21 -10.99 -9.69
CA THR A 124 -0.85 -10.87 -8.68
C THR A 124 -0.80 -9.50 -8.03
N LEU A 125 -1.95 -8.90 -7.75
CA LEU A 125 -2.00 -7.75 -6.86
C LEU A 125 -1.89 -8.23 -5.42
N ASP A 126 -1.17 -7.46 -4.60
CA ASP A 126 -1.03 -7.70 -3.18
C ASP A 126 -1.41 -6.42 -2.41
N VAL A 127 -2.31 -6.58 -1.44
CA VAL A 127 -2.62 -5.51 -0.47
C VAL A 127 -1.55 -5.53 0.60
N ASN A 128 -0.73 -4.48 0.58
CA ASN A 128 0.39 -4.32 1.50
C ASN A 128 0.04 -3.26 2.56
N PRO A 129 -0.43 -3.67 3.76
CA PRO A 129 -0.69 -2.73 4.83
C PRO A 129 0.60 -2.10 5.34
N TYR A 130 0.52 -0.83 5.74
CA TYR A 130 1.60 -0.13 6.40
C TYR A 130 1.13 0.72 7.58
N LEU A 131 1.99 0.87 8.57
CA LEU A 131 1.85 1.80 9.68
C LEU A 131 2.78 2.99 9.48
N ILE A 132 2.33 4.20 9.83
CA ILE A 132 3.21 5.37 9.86
C ILE A 132 3.89 5.43 11.22
N ASP A 133 5.18 5.12 11.25
CA ASP A 133 6.01 5.18 12.45
C ASP A 133 6.58 6.59 12.69
N GLY A 134 6.59 7.45 11.66
CA GLY A 134 7.04 8.83 11.79
C GLY A 134 6.72 9.68 10.57
N LYS A 135 6.41 10.96 10.78
CA LYS A 135 6.17 11.94 9.72
C LYS A 135 6.68 13.30 10.14
N ALA A 136 7.38 14.00 9.26
CA ALA A 136 7.94 15.31 9.56
C ALA A 136 8.05 16.17 8.29
N THR A 137 8.15 17.49 8.47
CA THR A 137 8.34 18.47 7.39
C THR A 137 9.52 19.40 7.69
N GLY A 138 10.03 20.06 6.66
CA GLY A 138 11.15 21.01 6.75
C GLY A 138 12.39 20.42 7.42
N ALA A 139 13.02 21.17 8.33
CA ALA A 139 14.24 20.71 9.01
C ALA A 139 14.03 19.42 9.84
N ALA A 140 12.82 19.20 10.38
CA ALA A 140 12.50 17.98 11.11
C ALA A 140 12.42 16.76 10.19
N ALA A 141 12.04 16.93 8.92
CA ALA A 141 12.10 15.87 7.92
C ALA A 141 13.55 15.40 7.71
N GLY A 142 14.48 16.35 7.53
CA GLY A 142 15.90 16.04 7.41
C GLY A 142 16.49 15.32 8.64
N GLN A 143 15.98 15.61 9.83
CA GLN A 143 16.33 14.90 11.07
C GLN A 143 15.74 13.50 11.12
N LEU A 144 14.48 13.33 10.69
CA LEU A 144 13.83 12.02 10.59
C LEU A 144 14.63 11.12 9.63
N VAL A 145 15.00 11.62 8.45
CA VAL A 145 15.84 10.89 7.49
C VAL A 145 17.16 10.46 8.13
N ALA A 146 17.88 11.39 8.74
CA ALA A 146 19.17 11.11 9.36
C ALA A 146 19.07 10.07 10.48
N THR A 147 18.05 10.17 11.34
CA THR A 147 17.85 9.27 12.48
C THR A 147 17.46 7.88 12.00
N THR A 148 16.50 7.81 11.09
CA THR A 148 16.02 6.56 10.51
C THR A 148 17.16 5.80 9.82
N LEU A 149 17.96 6.47 8.98
CA LEU A 149 19.11 5.82 8.31
C LEU A 149 20.25 5.47 9.28
N ALA A 150 20.41 6.21 10.38
CA ALA A 150 21.41 5.89 11.41
C ALA A 150 21.06 4.65 12.23
N ASP A 151 19.77 4.37 12.38
CA ASP A 151 19.21 3.30 13.22
C ASP A 151 18.75 2.08 12.41
N ALA A 152 18.74 2.19 11.08
CA ALA A 152 18.52 1.07 10.18
C ALA A 152 19.58 -0.02 10.40
N ARG A 153 19.12 -1.27 10.49
CA ARG A 153 20.00 -2.44 10.52
C ARG A 153 20.68 -2.61 9.18
N ASP A 154 19.92 -2.36 8.13
CA ASP A 154 20.39 -2.37 6.75
C ASP A 154 19.65 -1.35 5.89
N LEU A 155 20.30 -0.92 4.82
CA LEU A 155 19.69 -0.19 3.73
C LEU A 155 19.54 -1.19 2.58
N GLU A 156 18.32 -1.49 2.18
CA GLU A 156 18.05 -2.53 1.20
C GLU A 156 17.96 -1.94 -0.21
N SER A 157 17.40 -0.72 -0.33
CA SER A 157 17.38 0.03 -1.59
C SER A 157 17.39 1.54 -1.36
N ALA A 158 17.84 2.29 -2.38
CA ALA A 158 17.79 3.75 -2.40
C ALA A 158 17.62 4.24 -3.83
N TYR A 159 16.56 4.99 -4.11
CA TYR A 159 16.33 5.59 -5.42
C TYR A 159 15.70 6.97 -5.28
N VAL A 160 15.83 7.77 -6.33
CA VAL A 160 15.32 9.13 -6.41
C VAL A 160 14.52 9.23 -7.71
N THR A 161 13.31 9.74 -7.61
CA THR A 161 12.44 10.07 -8.73
C THR A 161 12.09 11.55 -8.69
N GLU A 162 11.37 12.05 -9.69
CA GLU A 162 10.95 13.45 -9.71
C GLU A 162 10.13 13.79 -8.46
N GLY A 163 10.65 14.69 -7.63
CA GLY A 163 10.02 15.15 -6.40
C GLY A 163 10.11 14.20 -5.20
N SER A 164 10.81 13.06 -5.29
CA SER A 164 10.91 12.12 -4.15
C SER A 164 12.20 11.30 -4.11
N ALA A 165 12.62 10.93 -2.90
CA ALA A 165 13.60 9.89 -2.65
C ALA A 165 12.99 8.81 -1.76
N THR A 166 13.30 7.55 -2.06
CA THR A 166 12.78 6.41 -1.31
C THR A 166 13.92 5.52 -0.86
N PHE A 167 13.88 5.13 0.41
CA PHE A 167 14.85 4.22 1.02
C PHE A 167 14.11 3.01 1.60
N GLY A 168 14.37 1.82 1.05
CA GLY A 168 13.98 0.55 1.67
C GLY A 168 14.96 0.20 2.79
N ILE A 169 14.46 -0.07 4.00
CA ILE A 169 15.30 -0.26 5.18
C ILE A 169 14.80 -1.42 6.04
N ASP A 170 15.73 -2.25 6.50
CA ASP A 170 15.47 -3.20 7.59
C ASP A 170 15.66 -2.51 8.93
N ARG A 171 14.69 -2.70 9.83
CA ARG A 171 14.71 -2.16 11.20
C ARG A 171 14.31 -3.25 12.18
N ALA A 172 14.66 -3.06 13.44
CA ALA A 172 14.25 -3.96 14.51
C ALA A 172 12.72 -4.11 14.64
N ALA A 173 11.96 -3.10 14.21
CA ALA A 173 10.51 -3.11 14.21
C ALA A 173 9.88 -3.85 13.02
N GLY A 174 10.69 -4.26 12.04
CA GLY A 174 10.26 -4.84 10.76
C GLY A 174 10.70 -4.02 9.55
N PRO A 175 10.37 -4.50 8.34
CA PRO A 175 10.71 -3.83 7.09
C PRO A 175 10.01 -2.47 7.00
N SER A 176 10.71 -1.49 6.48
CA SER A 176 10.20 -0.12 6.39
C SER A 176 10.62 0.54 5.09
N VAL A 177 9.82 1.53 4.68
CA VAL A 177 10.16 2.47 3.61
C VAL A 177 10.18 3.86 4.21
N LEU A 178 11.28 4.57 3.98
CA LEU A 178 11.38 5.99 4.25
C LEU A 178 11.17 6.73 2.93
N GLU A 179 10.01 7.35 2.78
CA GLU A 179 9.68 8.22 1.65
C GLU A 179 10.02 9.66 2.01
N VAL A 180 10.71 10.36 1.12
CA VAL A 180 11.21 11.72 1.34
C VAL A 180 10.75 12.58 0.17
N SER A 181 9.92 13.58 0.45
CA SER A 181 9.51 14.56 -0.57
C SER A 181 10.62 15.60 -0.76
N LEU A 182 10.92 15.88 -2.02
CA LEU A 182 11.96 16.80 -2.46
C LEU A 182 11.34 17.98 -3.22
N ASP A 183 11.94 19.16 -3.13
CA ASP A 183 11.65 20.25 -4.08
C ASP A 183 12.47 20.11 -5.37
N ASP A 184 12.28 21.04 -6.31
CA ASP A 184 12.96 21.07 -7.62
C ASP A 184 14.50 21.15 -7.52
N THR A 185 15.04 21.49 -6.35
CA THR A 185 16.49 21.55 -6.08
C THR A 185 17.03 20.29 -5.39
N GLY A 186 16.15 19.32 -5.09
CA GLY A 186 16.46 18.14 -4.30
C GLY A 186 16.47 18.39 -2.79
N ALA A 187 16.03 19.56 -2.31
CA ALA A 187 15.97 19.84 -0.89
C ALA A 187 14.80 19.11 -0.24
N ILE A 188 15.03 18.58 0.96
CA ILE A 188 14.02 17.80 1.69
C ILE A 188 12.93 18.73 2.23
N THR A 189 11.69 18.47 1.83
CA THR A 189 10.51 19.23 2.28
C THR A 189 9.64 18.43 3.25
N ALA A 190 9.56 17.11 3.09
CA ALA A 190 8.85 16.20 3.99
C ALA A 190 9.51 14.82 4.02
N ALA A 191 9.24 14.07 5.08
CA ALA A 191 9.64 12.67 5.20
C ALA A 191 8.57 11.88 5.95
N GLU A 192 8.31 10.66 5.51
CA GLU A 192 7.38 9.72 6.10
C GLU A 192 8.02 8.34 6.19
N LEU A 193 8.02 7.77 7.40
CA LEU A 193 8.52 6.44 7.68
C LEU A 193 7.34 5.49 7.80
N ARG A 194 7.22 4.60 6.81
CA ARG A 194 6.21 3.56 6.74
C ARG A 194 6.82 2.23 7.14
N ARG A 195 6.18 1.51 8.05
CA ARG A 195 6.53 0.13 8.40
C ARG A 195 5.52 -0.82 7.78
N PHE A 196 6.00 -1.87 7.15
CA PHE A 196 5.16 -2.89 6.51
C PHE A 196 5.14 -4.17 7.33
N GLN A 197 4.12 -4.99 7.11
CA GLN A 197 4.02 -6.31 7.74
C GLN A 197 5.00 -7.31 7.11
N TYR A 198 5.08 -7.25 5.79
CA TYR A 198 5.88 -8.10 4.94
C TYR A 198 6.66 -7.20 3.97
N GLY A 199 7.70 -7.76 3.36
CA GLY A 199 8.59 -7.02 2.47
C GLY A 199 9.96 -6.82 3.08
N GLY A 200 10.89 -6.41 2.24
CA GLY A 200 12.31 -6.33 2.50
C GLY A 200 13.00 -6.65 1.19
N ASP A 201 13.72 -5.68 0.64
CA ASP A 201 14.49 -5.93 -0.57
C ASP A 201 15.58 -6.92 -0.17
N GLN A 202 15.76 -7.98 -0.95
CA GLN A 202 16.68 -9.06 -0.58
C GLN A 202 18.14 -8.67 -0.81
N THR A 203 18.47 -7.40 -0.62
CA THR A 203 19.76 -6.77 -0.88
C THR A 203 20.32 -6.17 0.39
N THR A 204 21.63 -6.32 0.58
CA THR A 204 22.36 -5.72 1.69
C THR A 204 23.22 -4.56 1.21
N PHE A 205 23.25 -3.45 1.93
CA PHE A 205 24.16 -2.34 1.63
C PHE A 205 25.50 -2.50 2.35
N ARG A 206 26.56 -2.80 1.58
CA ARG A 206 27.92 -3.04 2.11
C ARG A 206 28.49 -1.91 2.97
N ARG A 207 27.98 -0.68 2.84
CA ARG A 207 28.50 0.52 3.52
C ARG A 207 27.58 1.03 4.62
N GLN A 208 26.65 0.20 5.12
CA GLN A 208 25.69 0.60 6.14
C GLN A 208 26.32 1.26 7.38
N GLY A 209 27.39 0.67 7.93
CA GLY A 209 28.10 1.27 9.07
C GLY A 209 28.74 2.64 8.76
N ALA A 210 29.17 2.89 7.51
CA ALA A 210 29.69 4.18 7.11
C ALA A 210 28.58 5.22 6.91
N LEU A 211 27.45 4.80 6.35
CA LEU A 211 26.24 5.62 6.23
C LEU A 211 25.76 6.05 7.61
N ALA A 212 25.56 5.10 8.53
CA ALA A 212 25.09 5.39 9.88
C ALA A 212 25.98 6.42 10.59
N ARG A 213 27.31 6.29 10.50
CA ARG A 213 28.25 7.29 11.06
C ARG A 213 28.18 8.64 10.35
N ALA A 214 27.92 8.66 9.04
CA ALA A 214 27.83 9.89 8.28
C ALA A 214 26.63 10.73 8.69
N VAL A 215 25.48 10.10 8.99
CA VAL A 215 24.21 10.79 9.28
C VAL A 215 23.85 10.92 10.76
N ARG A 216 24.41 10.07 11.64
CA ARG A 216 24.09 10.07 13.08
C ARG A 216 24.27 11.43 13.74
N GLY A 217 23.20 11.92 14.39
CA GLY A 217 23.16 13.19 15.09
C GLY A 217 23.23 14.42 14.18
N LYS A 218 22.92 14.27 12.89
CA LYS A 218 22.95 15.36 11.89
C LYS A 218 21.59 15.53 11.21
N VAL A 219 21.55 16.45 10.27
CA VAL A 219 20.39 16.73 9.41
C VAL A 219 20.79 16.45 7.98
N VAL A 220 19.99 15.65 7.27
CA VAL A 220 20.08 15.55 5.80
C VAL A 220 19.28 16.72 5.23
N THR A 221 19.89 17.52 4.35
CA THR A 221 19.26 18.74 3.80
C THR A 221 18.74 18.53 2.39
N SER A 222 19.40 17.68 1.61
CA SER A 222 19.01 17.38 0.24
C SER A 222 19.46 15.97 -0.16
N VAL A 223 18.72 15.41 -1.12
CA VAL A 223 19.00 14.15 -1.77
C VAL A 223 18.90 14.39 -3.27
N VAL A 224 19.89 13.94 -4.03
CA VAL A 224 19.91 14.09 -5.49
C VAL A 224 20.32 12.78 -6.15
N ASP A 225 19.73 12.54 -7.32
CA ASP A 225 20.18 11.51 -8.24
C ASP A 225 21.37 12.02 -9.06
N THR A 226 22.38 11.18 -9.27
CA THR A 226 23.46 11.45 -10.24
C THR A 226 23.48 10.46 -11.40
N GLY A 227 22.42 9.66 -11.57
CA GLY A 227 22.27 8.61 -12.57
C GLY A 227 22.77 7.25 -12.07
N ASP A 228 23.99 7.21 -11.55
CA ASP A 228 24.60 5.96 -11.05
C ASP A 228 24.57 5.82 -9.52
N ASP A 229 24.30 6.92 -8.80
CA ASP A 229 24.39 6.99 -7.35
C ASP A 229 23.29 7.88 -6.77
N VAL A 230 22.86 7.57 -5.54
CA VAL A 230 22.09 8.51 -4.71
C VAL A 230 23.06 9.31 -3.85
N VAL A 231 22.96 10.64 -3.90
CA VAL A 231 23.84 11.54 -3.15
C VAL A 231 23.05 12.31 -2.10
N MET A 232 23.47 12.21 -0.85
CA MET A 232 22.90 12.96 0.26
C MET A 232 23.84 14.07 0.75
N PHE A 233 23.27 15.22 1.06
CA PHE A 233 23.96 16.31 1.72
C PHE A 233 23.61 16.32 3.20
N VAL A 234 24.63 16.18 4.04
CA VAL A 234 24.51 16.07 5.50
C VAL A 234 25.27 17.23 6.13
N GLY A 235 24.55 18.33 6.37
CA GLY A 235 25.17 19.64 6.62
C GLY A 235 26.04 20.07 5.43
N ALA A 236 27.29 20.46 5.70
CA ALA A 236 28.23 20.86 4.64
C ALA A 236 28.94 19.68 3.94
N LYS A 237 28.60 18.43 4.26
CA LYS A 237 29.29 17.23 3.74
C LYS A 237 28.40 16.45 2.80
N ARG A 238 29.02 15.78 1.82
CA ARG A 238 28.39 14.83 0.90
C ARG A 238 28.59 13.39 1.41
N PHE A 239 27.56 12.56 1.29
CA PHE A 239 27.65 11.11 1.37
C PHE A 239 27.02 10.50 0.11
N THR A 240 27.77 9.64 -0.58
CA THR A 240 27.31 8.92 -1.77
C THR A 240 26.90 7.50 -1.40
N ILE A 241 25.70 7.11 -1.80
CA ILE A 241 25.16 5.74 -1.81
C ILE A 241 25.28 5.22 -3.24
N PRO A 242 26.37 4.50 -3.55
CA PRO A 242 26.54 3.94 -4.88
C PRO A 242 25.68 2.70 -5.11
N GLN A 243 25.02 2.61 -6.27
CA GLN A 243 24.10 1.51 -6.56
C GLN A 243 24.81 0.14 -6.56
N GLN A 244 26.07 0.10 -7.01
CA GLN A 244 26.93 -1.09 -6.98
C GLN A 244 27.33 -1.56 -5.57
N ALA A 245 26.96 -0.85 -4.51
CA ALA A 245 27.21 -1.28 -3.13
C ALA A 245 26.05 -2.10 -2.53
N PHE A 246 24.93 -2.21 -3.22
CA PHE A 246 23.86 -3.17 -2.90
C PHE A 246 24.25 -4.55 -3.43
N VAL A 247 24.01 -5.58 -2.62
CA VAL A 247 24.37 -6.97 -2.93
C VAL A 247 23.19 -7.87 -2.65
N SER A 248 22.78 -8.67 -3.63
CA SER A 248 21.74 -9.68 -3.40
C SER A 248 22.18 -10.68 -2.33
N ASN A 249 21.27 -10.93 -1.39
CA ASN A 249 21.40 -11.94 -0.33
C ASN A 249 21.10 -13.36 -0.85
N PHE A 250 20.56 -13.47 -2.08
CA PHE A 250 20.37 -14.76 -2.75
C PHE A 250 21.44 -14.93 -3.85
N PRO A 251 22.21 -16.02 -3.83
CA PRO A 251 22.95 -16.42 -5.02
C PRO A 251 21.93 -16.70 -6.12
N GLU A 252 22.14 -16.10 -7.30
CA GLU A 252 21.32 -16.18 -8.52
C GLU A 252 20.64 -17.56 -8.69
N ASN A 253 19.44 -17.72 -8.12
CA ASN A 253 18.48 -18.72 -8.55
C ASN A 253 17.43 -17.94 -9.31
N ASP A 254 17.68 -17.84 -10.61
CA ASP A 254 16.93 -17.10 -11.63
C ASP A 254 15.53 -17.71 -11.90
N GLU A 255 14.82 -18.15 -10.85
CA GLU A 255 13.50 -18.79 -10.92
C GLU A 255 12.47 -18.12 -9.99
N THR A 256 12.52 -16.80 -9.82
CA THR A 256 11.54 -16.08 -8.98
C THR A 256 10.50 -15.34 -9.80
N CYS A 257 9.88 -16.07 -10.73
CA CYS A 257 8.43 -16.06 -10.98
C CYS A 257 8.16 -17.34 -11.78
N GLY A 258 7.92 -18.47 -11.09
CA GLY A 258 7.55 -19.71 -11.75
C GLY A 258 6.20 -19.53 -12.47
N CYS A 259 6.22 -19.42 -13.79
CA CYS A 259 5.04 -19.55 -14.64
C CYS A 259 4.44 -20.95 -14.56
#